data_AF-R5GYG7-F1
#
_entry.id   AF-R5GYG7-F1
#
_cell.length_a   1.000
_cell.length_b   1.000
_cell.length_c   1.000
_cell.angle_alpha   90.00
_cell.angle_beta   90.00
_cell.angle_gamma   90.00
#
_symmetry.space_group_name_H-M   'P 1'
#
loop_
_entity.id
_entity.type
_entity.pdbx_description
1 polymer ?
#
loop_
_entity_poly.entity_id
_entity_poly.type
_entity_poly.pdbx_seq_one_letter_code
_entity_poly.pdbx_strand_id
1 'polypeptide(L)'
;MKRKTIFAAMAAVVALTGCSSQGAGSADSSTALGVVSNEETEIARVTGEVPQADTSQPPSLGVQYSGDGLAAMALMTLGNYSWDNNGEMVNACGASPVQCALNGNITAKVDLDLVSDGEPKVNLYSGAEITSVTLFPMDGSENTALEYTADGVISFPDSVMSGVVDVAVKFPQGDAEYYFLVERSQTDPSEPPELRVYSGDIGFAMTRGGYEWTETTENGAATVTVDCPSPWQMYENGNLRPQLTALPGETFSIMLPENSGIKSAVYYTAEDESHPLEVKNNRITMPQDSVNSPVCVTVEMPAGTCDYVFSVQTGEEANTGAYSPELPPQLTAYYGDGEYAMKQFNYKWTSADGMEYSTAAADMMSPWNAKDELAHINAEPGSTITIDLPENSGITDAEYQTSSDELWTMEFTAGALTAPEECTEAVCTIRVEMPQGWCDYAFAVNTGDVGEEIME
;
A
#
# COMPACT_ATOMS: atom_id res chain seq x y z
N MET A 1 50.55 33.92 -16.89
CA MET A 1 50.40 33.64 -15.44
C MET A 1 49.40 32.49 -15.31
N LYS A 2 49.91 31.27 -15.10
CA LYS A 2 49.98 30.51 -13.83
C LYS A 2 48.65 29.85 -13.41
N ARG A 3 48.62 28.53 -13.65
CA ARG A 3 47.78 27.47 -13.06
C ARG A 3 47.71 27.55 -11.53
N LYS A 4 46.68 26.93 -10.94
CA LYS A 4 46.85 25.78 -10.02
C LYS A 4 45.58 24.91 -9.96
N THR A 5 45.75 23.69 -10.44
CA THR A 5 45.01 22.47 -10.08
C THR A 5 45.54 21.96 -8.74
N ILE A 6 44.70 21.37 -7.88
CA ILE A 6 45.11 20.29 -6.95
C ILE A 6 44.03 19.19 -7.01
N PHE A 7 44.50 17.99 -7.31
CA PHE A 7 43.81 16.70 -7.34
C PHE A 7 44.03 15.96 -6.00
N ALA A 8 43.07 15.12 -5.65
CA ALA A 8 43.15 13.81 -4.99
C ALA A 8 43.80 13.63 -3.60
N ALA A 9 43.08 12.90 -2.74
CA ALA A 9 43.64 11.82 -1.96
C ALA A 9 42.62 10.66 -1.89
N MET A 10 42.82 9.67 -2.75
CA MET A 10 42.37 8.29 -2.58
C MET A 10 43.61 7.49 -2.19
N ALA A 11 43.59 6.77 -1.07
CA ALA A 11 44.50 5.65 -0.83
C ALA A 11 43.96 4.76 0.31
N ALA A 12 43.60 3.54 -0.09
CA ALA A 12 43.35 2.36 0.72
C ALA A 12 44.66 1.74 1.25
N VAL A 13 44.52 0.72 2.12
CA VAL A 13 45.33 -0.52 2.32
C VAL A 13 44.91 -1.08 3.70
N VAL A 14 44.03 -2.08 3.80
CA VAL A 14 44.25 -3.54 3.68
C VAL A 14 45.32 -4.10 4.61
N ALA A 15 44.88 -4.86 5.62
CA ALA A 15 45.63 -5.99 6.17
C ALA A 15 44.67 -7.17 6.40
N LEU A 16 44.74 -8.16 5.49
CA LEU A 16 44.28 -9.53 5.67
C LEU A 16 45.17 -10.22 6.71
N THR A 17 44.59 -11.05 7.59
CA THR A 17 44.87 -12.49 7.76
C THR A 17 44.37 -12.96 9.13
N GLY A 18 43.57 -14.03 9.15
CA GLY A 18 43.14 -14.64 10.41
C GLY A 18 42.03 -15.70 10.36
N CYS A 19 42.02 -16.56 9.34
CA CYS A 19 41.43 -17.91 9.32
C CYS A 19 40.06 -18.21 9.98
N SER A 20 39.11 -18.49 9.08
CA SER A 20 38.26 -19.70 9.05
C SER A 20 36.81 -19.62 9.57
N SER A 21 35.93 -19.72 8.56
CA SER A 21 34.64 -20.43 8.47
C SER A 21 33.33 -19.69 8.75
N GLN A 22 32.53 -19.66 7.67
CA GLN A 22 31.06 -19.70 7.57
C GLN A 22 30.26 -18.39 7.66
N GLY A 23 30.04 -17.80 6.47
CA GLY A 23 28.69 -17.57 5.90
C GLY A 23 27.83 -16.46 6.51
N ALA A 24 27.97 -15.23 6.01
CA ALA A 24 26.91 -14.20 5.90
C ALA A 24 27.53 -12.93 5.31
N GLY A 25 26.76 -12.19 4.50
CA GLY A 25 27.06 -10.80 4.15
C GLY A 25 26.84 -10.46 2.68
N SER A 26 25.57 -10.33 2.27
CA SER A 26 25.22 -9.43 1.17
C SER A 26 25.24 -8.00 1.73
N ALA A 27 25.89 -7.09 1.02
CA ALA A 27 25.96 -5.69 1.39
C ALA A 27 24.68 -5.00 0.93
N ASP A 28 23.82 -4.66 1.89
CA ASP A 28 22.58 -3.94 1.64
C ASP A 28 22.86 -2.53 1.09
N SER A 29 22.45 -2.34 -0.16
CA SER A 29 22.16 -1.03 -0.72
C SER A 29 20.85 -1.13 -1.51
N SER A 30 19.76 -1.48 -0.81
CA SER A 30 18.41 -1.25 -1.31
C SER A 30 18.00 0.16 -0.90
N THR A 31 17.65 0.98 -1.88
CA THR A 31 16.60 1.97 -1.67
C THR A 31 15.32 1.15 -1.53
N ALA A 32 15.06 0.68 -0.31
CA ALA A 32 13.87 -0.08 0.02
C ALA A 32 12.67 0.86 -0.10
N LEU A 33 11.84 0.62 -1.14
CA LEU A 33 10.43 0.95 -1.08
C LEU A 33 9.90 0.23 0.16
N GLY A 34 9.37 1.00 1.11
CA GLY A 34 8.87 0.45 2.37
C GLY A 34 7.85 -0.64 2.11
N VAL A 35 7.91 -1.69 2.91
CA VAL A 35 6.81 -2.62 3.12
C VAL A 35 5.63 -1.80 3.67
N VAL A 36 4.51 -1.80 2.97
CA VAL A 36 3.27 -1.15 3.41
C VAL A 36 2.16 -2.19 3.42
N SER A 37 1.40 -2.18 4.52
CA SER A 37 0.36 -3.13 4.91
C SER A 37 -0.66 -3.38 3.81
N ASN A 38 -1.09 -4.64 3.69
CA ASN A 38 -2.13 -5.06 2.76
C ASN A 38 -3.47 -4.41 3.13
N GLU A 39 -3.85 -3.34 2.43
CA GLU A 39 -5.19 -3.08 1.91
C GLU A 39 -5.09 -1.81 1.05
N GLU A 40 -5.47 -1.94 -0.23
CA GLU A 40 -5.31 -0.97 -1.33
C GLU A 40 -3.90 -0.87 -1.92
N THR A 41 -3.78 -1.29 -3.19
CA THR A 41 -2.54 -1.25 -3.95
C THR A 41 -1.96 0.16 -3.98
N GLU A 42 -0.89 0.42 -3.23
CA GLU A 42 -0.19 1.71 -3.26
C GLU A 42 0.71 1.78 -4.50
N ILE A 43 0.47 2.75 -5.39
CA ILE A 43 1.26 2.87 -6.61
C ILE A 43 2.15 4.10 -6.53
N ALA A 44 3.47 3.87 -6.52
CA ALA A 44 4.48 4.91 -6.56
C ALA A 44 4.61 5.53 -7.96
N ARG A 45 4.91 6.83 -8.05
CA ARG A 45 5.42 7.50 -9.23
C ARG A 45 6.94 7.43 -9.15
N VAL A 46 7.56 6.68 -10.04
CA VAL A 46 9.00 6.78 -10.23
C VAL A 46 9.26 7.69 -11.42
N THR A 47 9.72 8.92 -11.16
CA THR A 47 10.26 9.81 -12.20
C THR A 47 11.77 9.62 -12.30
N GLY A 48 12.21 8.50 -12.87
CA GLY A 48 13.64 8.27 -13.13
C GLY A 48 13.95 6.88 -13.69
N GLU A 49 14.97 6.78 -14.53
CA GLU A 49 15.58 5.50 -14.90
C GLU A 49 16.12 4.83 -13.63
N VAL A 50 15.75 3.58 -13.36
CA VAL A 50 16.32 2.82 -12.24
C VAL A 50 17.82 2.60 -12.55
N PRO A 51 18.76 3.08 -11.73
CA PRO A 51 20.18 2.85 -11.98
C PRO A 51 20.48 1.35 -11.85
N GLN A 52 21.05 0.74 -12.89
CA GLN A 52 21.50 -0.65 -12.80
C GLN A 52 22.79 -0.69 -11.97
N ALA A 53 22.68 -1.07 -10.70
CA ALA A 53 23.84 -1.21 -9.81
C ALA A 53 24.64 -2.50 -10.08
N ASP A 54 23.97 -3.56 -10.57
CA ASP A 54 24.56 -4.87 -10.85
C ASP A 54 24.27 -5.34 -12.28
N THR A 55 25.31 -5.75 -13.00
CA THR A 55 25.23 -6.29 -14.37
C THR A 55 25.16 -7.82 -14.41
N SER A 56 25.26 -8.47 -13.25
CA SER A 56 25.16 -9.93 -13.09
C SER A 56 23.73 -10.46 -13.14
N GLN A 57 22.73 -9.58 -13.16
CA GLN A 57 21.31 -9.90 -13.24
C GLN A 57 20.59 -8.99 -14.25
N PRO A 58 19.40 -9.41 -14.73
CA PRO A 58 18.54 -8.54 -15.54
C PRO A 58 18.24 -7.21 -14.84
N PRO A 59 18.14 -6.10 -15.58
CA PRO A 59 17.80 -4.80 -14.99
C PRO A 59 16.33 -4.77 -14.52
N SER A 60 16.01 -3.94 -13.53
CA SER A 60 14.62 -3.70 -13.12
C SER A 60 13.88 -2.91 -14.19
N LEU A 61 12.70 -3.37 -14.61
CA LEU A 61 11.83 -2.64 -15.54
C LEU A 61 10.60 -2.10 -14.81
N GLY A 62 10.11 -0.94 -15.26
CA GLY A 62 8.87 -0.36 -14.75
C GLY A 62 7.78 -0.36 -15.81
N VAL A 63 6.54 -0.62 -15.39
CA VAL A 63 5.34 -0.38 -16.19
C VAL A 63 4.81 1.01 -15.83
N GLN A 64 4.76 1.89 -16.82
CA GLN A 64 4.18 3.21 -16.71
C GLN A 64 2.73 3.17 -17.16
N TYR A 65 1.87 3.88 -16.46
CA TYR A 65 0.53 4.17 -16.93
C TYR A 65 0.27 5.65 -16.69
N SER A 66 -0.33 6.29 -17.68
CA SER A 66 -0.64 7.71 -17.69
C SER A 66 -2.13 7.93 -17.60
N GLY A 67 -2.53 9.06 -17.03
CA GLY A 67 -3.91 9.48 -16.84
C GLY A 67 -3.94 11.00 -16.76
N ASP A 68 -4.47 11.69 -17.78
CA ASP A 68 -4.75 13.13 -17.72
C ASP A 68 -3.53 14.01 -17.35
N GLY A 69 -2.40 13.75 -18.01
CA GLY A 69 -1.13 14.46 -17.78
C GLY A 69 -0.38 14.06 -16.50
N LEU A 70 -0.87 13.04 -15.78
CA LEU A 70 -0.13 12.35 -14.72
C LEU A 70 0.45 11.06 -15.29
N ALA A 71 1.65 10.70 -14.87
CA ALA A 71 2.25 9.41 -15.17
C ALA A 71 2.72 8.79 -13.87
N ALA A 72 2.32 7.54 -13.62
CA ALA A 72 2.79 6.72 -12.52
C ALA A 72 3.58 5.53 -13.09
N MET A 73 4.45 4.93 -12.28
CA MET A 73 5.28 3.81 -12.72
C MET A 73 5.48 2.84 -11.58
N ALA A 74 5.08 1.59 -11.80
CA ALA A 74 5.32 0.51 -10.87
C ALA A 74 6.46 -0.38 -11.34
N LEU A 75 7.32 -0.84 -10.41
CA LEU A 75 8.39 -1.79 -10.73
C LEU A 75 7.82 -3.18 -10.93
N MET A 76 8.09 -3.77 -12.09
CA MET A 76 7.63 -5.12 -12.40
C MET A 76 8.47 -6.16 -11.66
N THR A 77 7.83 -7.27 -11.29
CA THR A 77 8.50 -8.38 -10.64
C THR A 77 9.33 -9.15 -11.66
N LEU A 78 10.59 -9.43 -11.37
CA LEU A 78 11.44 -10.26 -12.23
C LEU A 78 10.96 -11.72 -12.18
N GLY A 79 10.72 -12.28 -13.35
CA GLY A 79 10.25 -13.64 -13.57
C GLY A 79 11.38 -14.62 -13.87
N ASN A 80 11.18 -15.45 -14.90
CA ASN A 80 12.25 -16.32 -15.39
C ASN A 80 13.27 -15.50 -16.18
N TYR A 81 14.54 -15.82 -16.04
CA TYR A 81 15.58 -15.21 -16.85
C TYR A 81 16.70 -16.20 -17.16
N SER A 82 17.35 -16.02 -18.30
CA SER A 82 18.65 -16.61 -18.58
C SER A 82 19.62 -15.47 -18.80
N TRP A 83 20.56 -15.31 -17.87
CA TRP A 83 21.48 -14.18 -17.85
C TRP A 83 22.91 -14.67 -17.93
N ASP A 84 23.72 -13.97 -18.71
CA ASP A 84 25.07 -14.38 -19.07
C ASP A 84 25.13 -15.69 -19.90
N ASN A 85 26.24 -15.90 -20.61
CA ASN A 85 26.40 -16.98 -21.60
C ASN A 85 26.41 -18.41 -20.99
N ASN A 86 26.06 -18.58 -19.71
CA ASN A 86 25.91 -19.89 -19.09
C ASN A 86 24.58 -20.57 -19.45
N GLY A 87 23.59 -19.82 -19.95
CA GLY A 87 22.36 -20.37 -20.55
C GLY A 87 21.45 -21.15 -19.58
N GLU A 88 21.73 -21.11 -18.28
CA GLU A 88 20.86 -21.67 -17.26
C GLU A 88 19.69 -20.71 -17.00
N MET A 89 18.48 -21.26 -17.04
CA MET A 89 17.27 -20.53 -16.72
C MET A 89 17.10 -20.49 -15.20
N VAL A 90 16.97 -19.29 -14.66
CA VAL A 90 16.72 -19.01 -13.25
C VAL A 90 15.30 -18.47 -13.13
N ASN A 91 14.53 -18.99 -12.18
CA ASN A 91 13.23 -18.40 -11.83
C ASN A 91 13.43 -17.50 -10.61
N ALA A 92 13.45 -16.18 -10.81
CA ALA A 92 13.67 -15.22 -9.74
C ALA A 92 12.49 -15.17 -8.75
N CYS A 93 11.27 -15.31 -9.25
CA CYS A 93 10.05 -15.30 -8.44
C CYS A 93 9.78 -16.65 -7.74
N GLY A 94 10.50 -17.71 -8.13
CA GLY A 94 10.35 -19.06 -7.60
C GLY A 94 9.06 -19.80 -8.01
N ALA A 95 8.20 -19.20 -8.84
CA ALA A 95 6.90 -19.74 -9.22
C ALA A 95 6.46 -19.34 -10.65
N SER A 96 5.33 -19.87 -11.12
CA SER A 96 4.70 -19.41 -12.36
C SER A 96 4.07 -18.02 -12.19
N PRO A 97 3.79 -17.25 -13.27
CA PRO A 97 3.24 -15.89 -13.16
C PRO A 97 2.01 -15.79 -12.25
N VAL A 98 1.04 -16.70 -12.42
CA VAL A 98 -0.18 -16.75 -11.58
C VAL A 98 0.15 -17.07 -10.12
N GLN A 99 1.06 -18.02 -9.87
CA GLN A 99 1.45 -18.36 -8.50
C GLN A 99 2.24 -17.24 -7.81
N CYS A 100 3.05 -16.49 -8.57
CA CYS A 100 3.70 -15.27 -8.09
C CYS A 100 2.67 -14.25 -7.60
N ALA A 101 1.61 -14.04 -8.36
CA ALA A 101 0.53 -13.16 -7.95
C ALA A 101 -0.23 -13.68 -6.72
N LEU A 102 -0.60 -14.96 -6.70
CA LEU A 102 -1.32 -15.57 -5.56
C LEU A 102 -0.50 -15.57 -4.26
N ASN A 103 0.83 -15.61 -4.36
CA ASN A 103 1.74 -15.49 -3.23
C ASN A 103 1.99 -14.03 -2.80
N GLY A 104 1.40 -13.04 -3.48
CA GLY A 104 1.64 -11.63 -3.20
C GLY A 104 3.00 -11.09 -3.66
N ASN A 105 3.72 -11.83 -4.52
CA ASN A 105 5.06 -11.44 -4.98
C ASN A 105 5.04 -10.41 -6.13
N ILE A 106 3.86 -10.07 -6.66
CA ILE A 106 3.69 -9.06 -7.70
C ILE A 106 3.12 -7.80 -7.09
N THR A 107 3.93 -6.75 -7.05
CA THR A 107 3.58 -5.46 -6.43
C THR A 107 3.09 -4.43 -7.45
N ALA A 108 3.54 -4.50 -8.71
CA ALA A 108 3.02 -3.66 -9.77
C ALA A 108 1.61 -4.09 -10.17
N LYS A 109 0.61 -3.23 -9.94
CA LYS A 109 -0.73 -3.39 -10.48
C LYS A 109 -1.16 -2.16 -11.27
N VAL A 110 -1.88 -2.40 -12.35
CA VAL A 110 -2.37 -1.38 -13.28
C VAL A 110 -3.88 -1.51 -13.38
N ASP A 111 -4.60 -0.46 -12.99
CA ASP A 111 -6.04 -0.36 -13.23
C ASP A 111 -6.26 0.16 -14.66
N LEU A 112 -6.79 -0.70 -15.53
CA LEU A 112 -7.03 -0.43 -16.94
C LEU A 112 -8.09 0.67 -17.16
N ASP A 113 -8.96 0.93 -16.18
CA ASP A 113 -9.98 1.98 -16.29
C ASP A 113 -9.41 3.39 -16.01
N LEU A 114 -8.19 3.46 -15.47
CA LEU A 114 -7.48 4.70 -15.17
C LEU A 114 -6.38 5.06 -16.18
N VAL A 115 -6.09 4.17 -17.13
CA VAL A 115 -5.05 4.41 -18.14
C VAL A 115 -5.63 5.25 -19.29
N SER A 116 -5.09 6.45 -19.49
CA SER A 116 -5.23 7.28 -20.68
C SER A 116 -3.93 7.40 -21.47
N ASP A 117 -4.02 7.90 -22.70
CA ASP A 117 -2.88 8.22 -23.57
C ASP A 117 -2.00 7.00 -23.94
N GLY A 118 -2.60 6.04 -24.64
CA GLY A 118 -1.84 4.99 -25.33
C GLY A 118 -1.35 3.86 -24.44
N GLU A 119 -2.18 3.41 -23.50
CA GLU A 119 -2.17 2.12 -22.75
C GLU A 119 -0.86 1.82 -21.96
N PRO A 120 -0.83 0.87 -20.99
CA PRO A 120 0.32 0.83 -20.10
C PRO A 120 1.59 0.48 -20.87
N LYS A 121 2.66 1.20 -20.57
CA LYS A 121 3.91 1.24 -21.30
C LYS A 121 5.04 0.67 -20.47
N VAL A 122 5.72 -0.34 -20.98
CA VAL A 122 6.94 -0.87 -20.37
C VAL A 122 8.12 0.02 -20.71
N ASN A 123 8.85 0.48 -19.69
CA ASN A 123 10.04 1.32 -19.86
C ASN A 123 11.27 0.45 -20.15
N LEU A 124 11.61 0.33 -21.42
CA LEU A 124 12.73 -0.46 -21.90
C LEU A 124 14.06 0.30 -21.84
N TYR A 125 15.13 -0.39 -21.45
CA TYR A 125 16.49 0.11 -21.61
C TYR A 125 16.92 0.13 -23.08
N SER A 126 17.86 1.01 -23.42
CA SER A 126 18.44 1.05 -24.76
C SER A 126 19.03 -0.31 -25.18
N GLY A 127 18.50 -0.88 -26.27
CA GLY A 127 18.92 -2.17 -26.81
C GLY A 127 18.15 -3.37 -26.27
N ALA A 128 17.18 -3.17 -25.38
CA ALA A 128 16.20 -4.17 -24.99
C ALA A 128 15.05 -4.23 -26.02
N GLU A 129 14.48 -5.41 -26.23
CA GLU A 129 13.38 -5.66 -27.18
C GLU A 129 12.34 -6.57 -26.53
N ILE A 130 11.06 -6.17 -26.53
CA ILE A 130 9.96 -7.05 -26.11
C ILE A 130 9.75 -8.10 -27.19
N THR A 131 9.85 -9.37 -26.81
CA THR A 131 9.70 -10.53 -27.71
C THR A 131 8.33 -11.18 -27.63
N SER A 132 7.64 -11.02 -26.50
CA SER A 132 6.23 -11.40 -26.35
C SER A 132 5.59 -10.74 -25.13
N VAL A 133 4.28 -10.55 -25.18
CA VAL A 133 3.44 -10.16 -24.04
C VAL A 133 2.29 -11.14 -23.93
N THR A 134 2.13 -11.78 -22.77
CA THR A 134 1.10 -12.78 -22.52
C THR A 134 0.28 -12.41 -21.29
N LEU A 135 -1.04 -12.35 -21.44
CA LEU A 135 -1.98 -12.25 -20.34
C LEU A 135 -2.33 -13.64 -19.82
N PHE A 136 -2.20 -13.83 -18.51
CA PHE A 136 -2.67 -14.99 -17.74
C PHE A 136 -3.87 -14.54 -16.89
N PRO A 137 -5.10 -14.80 -17.36
CA PRO A 137 -6.31 -14.43 -16.62
C PRO A 137 -6.39 -15.12 -15.26
N MET A 138 -6.89 -14.40 -14.25
CA MET A 138 -7.05 -14.94 -12.89
C MET A 138 -8.23 -15.90 -12.75
N ASP A 139 -9.18 -15.84 -13.68
CA ASP A 139 -10.37 -16.72 -13.72
C ASP A 139 -10.07 -18.13 -14.26
N GLY A 140 -8.81 -18.40 -14.63
CA GLY A 140 -8.37 -19.68 -15.19
C GLY A 140 -8.75 -19.89 -16.65
N SER A 141 -9.21 -18.84 -17.35
CA SER A 141 -9.42 -18.87 -18.80
C SER A 141 -8.09 -19.00 -19.57
N GLU A 142 -8.18 -19.23 -20.89
CA GLU A 142 -7.00 -19.44 -21.72
C GLU A 142 -6.12 -18.18 -21.77
N ASN A 143 -4.80 -18.39 -21.71
CA ASN A 143 -3.83 -17.32 -21.84
C ASN A 143 -3.98 -16.62 -23.19
N THR A 144 -3.87 -15.30 -23.20
CA THR A 144 -4.06 -14.47 -24.38
C THR A 144 -2.77 -13.75 -24.72
N ALA A 145 -2.31 -13.86 -25.97
CA ALA A 145 -1.22 -13.02 -26.45
C ALA A 145 -1.74 -11.59 -26.65
N LEU A 146 -1.05 -10.60 -26.08
CA LEU A 146 -1.41 -9.20 -26.20
C LEU A 146 -0.64 -8.53 -27.34
N GLU A 147 -1.30 -7.59 -28.01
CA GLU A 147 -0.65 -6.72 -28.99
C GLU A 147 0.21 -5.68 -28.27
N TYR A 148 1.37 -5.35 -28.84
CA TYR A 148 2.25 -4.34 -28.27
C TYR A 148 3.04 -3.60 -29.36
N THR A 149 3.48 -2.39 -29.03
CA THR A 149 4.32 -1.58 -29.91
C THR A 149 5.80 -1.76 -29.61
N ALA A 150 6.66 -1.40 -30.57
CA ALA A 150 8.11 -1.45 -30.38
C ALA A 150 8.62 -0.52 -29.27
N ASP A 151 7.87 0.53 -28.92
CA ASP A 151 8.20 1.43 -27.82
C ASP A 151 7.59 1.00 -26.48
N GLY A 152 6.97 -0.18 -26.41
CA GLY A 152 6.57 -0.85 -25.17
C GLY A 152 5.14 -0.62 -24.71
N VAL A 153 4.28 0.00 -25.53
CA VAL A 153 2.84 0.12 -25.25
C VAL A 153 2.17 -1.23 -25.43
N ILE A 154 1.37 -1.66 -24.46
CA ILE A 154 0.63 -2.92 -24.49
C ILE A 154 -0.86 -2.61 -24.64
N SER A 155 -1.54 -3.28 -25.58
CA SER A 155 -2.98 -3.12 -25.77
C SER A 155 -3.81 -4.22 -25.11
N PHE A 156 -4.88 -3.84 -24.41
CA PHE A 156 -5.79 -4.74 -23.70
C PHE A 156 -7.19 -4.79 -24.33
N PRO A 157 -7.75 -5.98 -24.58
CA PRO A 157 -9.15 -6.12 -24.94
C PRO A 157 -10.09 -5.62 -23.83
N ASP A 158 -11.24 -5.05 -24.21
CA ASP A 158 -12.28 -4.60 -23.25
C ASP A 158 -12.81 -5.74 -22.36
N SER A 159 -12.69 -6.99 -22.80
CA SER A 159 -13.12 -8.16 -22.03
C SER A 159 -12.19 -8.55 -20.88
N VAL A 160 -11.00 -7.94 -20.78
CA VAL A 160 -10.05 -8.25 -19.70
C VAL A 160 -10.52 -7.57 -18.42
N MET A 161 -10.86 -8.38 -17.40
CA MET A 161 -11.23 -7.90 -16.07
C MET A 161 -10.07 -7.93 -15.08
N SER A 162 -9.26 -8.98 -15.11
CA SER A 162 -8.04 -9.08 -14.30
C SER A 162 -7.10 -10.17 -14.81
N GLY A 163 -5.81 -10.04 -14.51
CA GLY A 163 -4.82 -11.03 -14.90
C GLY A 163 -3.39 -10.65 -14.53
N VAL A 164 -2.48 -11.61 -14.68
CA VAL A 164 -1.03 -11.38 -14.66
C VAL A 164 -0.55 -11.20 -16.08
N VAL A 165 0.18 -10.12 -16.34
CA VAL A 165 0.84 -9.89 -17.63
C VAL A 165 2.29 -10.30 -17.50
N ASP A 166 2.72 -11.18 -18.38
CA ASP A 166 4.10 -11.60 -18.57
C ASP A 166 4.69 -10.91 -19.80
N VAL A 167 5.77 -10.16 -19.58
CA VAL A 167 6.51 -9.45 -20.61
C VAL A 167 7.88 -10.09 -20.77
N ALA A 168 8.08 -10.82 -21.86
CA ALA A 168 9.37 -11.37 -22.22
C ALA A 168 10.21 -10.30 -22.95
N VAL A 169 11.41 -10.05 -22.45
CA VAL A 169 12.32 -9.02 -22.93
C VAL A 169 13.68 -9.63 -23.22
N LYS A 170 14.18 -9.36 -24.42
CA LYS A 170 15.51 -9.72 -24.86
C LYS A 170 16.47 -8.56 -24.65
N PHE A 171 17.59 -8.83 -23.99
CA PHE A 171 18.71 -7.93 -23.81
C PHE A 171 19.94 -8.44 -24.58
N PRO A 172 20.96 -7.58 -24.80
CA PRO A 172 22.23 -8.03 -25.35
C PRO A 172 22.92 -9.13 -24.53
N GLN A 173 22.67 -9.18 -23.22
CA GLN A 173 23.29 -10.08 -22.26
C GLN A 173 22.51 -11.39 -22.02
N GLY A 174 21.23 -11.44 -22.38
CA GLY A 174 20.34 -12.54 -22.02
C GLY A 174 18.87 -12.19 -22.21
N ASP A 175 17.99 -13.09 -21.77
CA ASP A 175 16.54 -12.96 -21.86
C ASP A 175 15.95 -12.95 -20.45
N ALA A 176 14.89 -12.16 -20.23
CA ALA A 176 14.19 -12.07 -18.94
C ALA A 176 12.70 -11.83 -19.13
N GLU A 177 11.90 -12.40 -18.24
CA GLU A 177 10.46 -12.20 -18.12
C GLU A 177 10.17 -11.25 -16.95
N TYR A 178 9.16 -10.42 -17.10
CA TYR A 178 8.72 -9.47 -16.07
C TYR A 178 7.22 -9.54 -15.91
N TYR A 179 6.76 -9.54 -14.66
CA TYR A 179 5.35 -9.71 -14.33
C TYR A 179 4.77 -8.45 -13.69
N PHE A 180 3.55 -8.10 -14.10
CA PHE A 180 2.71 -7.12 -13.43
C PHE A 180 1.24 -7.57 -13.46
N LEU A 181 0.43 -7.02 -12.57
CA LEU A 181 -1.01 -7.27 -12.49
C LEU A 181 -1.78 -6.21 -13.28
N VAL A 182 -2.85 -6.66 -13.92
CA VAL A 182 -3.87 -5.76 -14.47
C VAL A 182 -5.22 -6.08 -13.84
N GLU A 183 -6.02 -5.06 -13.65
CA GLU A 183 -7.40 -5.16 -13.21
C GLU A 183 -8.26 -4.04 -13.81
N ARG A 184 -9.58 -4.17 -13.70
CA ARG A 184 -10.55 -3.12 -13.95
C ARG A 184 -11.29 -2.84 -12.65
N SER A 185 -11.19 -1.61 -12.15
CA SER A 185 -11.96 -1.21 -10.97
C SER A 185 -13.45 -1.05 -11.28
N GLN A 186 -13.82 -0.76 -12.53
CA GLN A 186 -15.19 -0.74 -13.00
C GLN A 186 -15.64 -2.17 -13.39
N THR A 187 -16.08 -2.92 -12.39
CA THR A 187 -16.57 -4.30 -12.60
C THR A 187 -18.01 -4.35 -13.13
N ASP A 188 -18.79 -3.29 -12.90
CA ASP A 188 -20.15 -3.11 -13.42
C ASP A 188 -20.22 -1.80 -14.22
N PRO A 189 -20.63 -1.82 -15.51
CA PRO A 189 -20.78 -0.60 -16.33
C PRO A 189 -21.76 0.44 -15.76
N SER A 190 -22.67 0.02 -14.87
CA SER A 190 -23.61 0.88 -14.17
C SER A 190 -23.01 1.61 -12.97
N GLU A 191 -21.77 1.28 -12.61
CA GLU A 191 -21.01 1.92 -11.54
C GLU A 191 -19.84 2.75 -12.09
N PRO A 192 -19.41 3.82 -11.41
CA PRO A 192 -18.21 4.55 -11.80
C PRO A 192 -16.93 3.76 -11.45
N PRO A 193 -15.78 4.01 -12.10
CA PRO A 193 -14.50 3.40 -11.72
C PRO A 193 -14.03 3.86 -10.34
N GLU A 194 -13.09 3.13 -9.75
CA GLU A 194 -12.33 3.63 -8.59
C GLU A 194 -11.36 4.71 -9.04
N LEU A 195 -11.25 5.81 -8.29
CA LEU A 195 -10.29 6.87 -8.59
C LEU A 195 -9.25 6.99 -7.49
N ARG A 196 -8.08 7.51 -7.87
CA ARG A 196 -6.94 7.65 -6.97
C ARG A 196 -6.53 9.10 -6.76
N VAL A 197 -6.33 9.47 -5.50
CA VAL A 197 -5.72 10.73 -5.09
C VAL A 197 -4.23 10.52 -4.83
N TYR A 198 -3.41 11.40 -5.40
CA TYR A 198 -1.96 11.32 -5.29
C TYR A 198 -1.43 12.37 -4.32
N SER A 199 -0.76 11.90 -3.27
CA SER A 199 0.09 12.68 -2.38
C SER A 199 1.55 12.47 -2.77
N GLY A 200 2.16 13.51 -3.36
CA GLY A 200 3.44 13.39 -4.03
C GLY A 200 3.42 12.32 -5.12
N ASP A 201 4.15 11.24 -4.87
CA ASP A 201 4.32 10.12 -5.78
C ASP A 201 3.42 8.92 -5.45
N ILE A 202 2.68 8.91 -4.34
CA ILE A 202 1.88 7.75 -3.95
C ILE A 202 0.40 8.00 -4.23
N GLY A 203 -0.23 7.08 -4.96
CA GLY A 203 -1.65 7.11 -5.27
C GLY A 203 -2.47 6.21 -4.35
N PHE A 204 -3.50 6.78 -3.73
CA PHE A 204 -4.40 6.12 -2.77
C PHE A 204 -5.83 6.05 -3.30
N ALA A 205 -6.54 4.95 -3.08
CA ALA A 205 -7.89 4.75 -3.60
C ALA A 205 -8.92 5.56 -2.79
N MET A 206 -9.71 6.38 -3.47
CA MET A 206 -10.72 7.20 -2.81
C MET A 206 -12.00 6.40 -2.59
N THR A 207 -12.65 6.66 -1.45
CA THR A 207 -13.96 6.07 -1.15
C THR A 207 -15.01 6.61 -2.12
N ARG A 208 -15.74 5.73 -2.78
CA ARG A 208 -16.83 6.10 -3.70
C ARG A 208 -18.05 6.59 -2.89
N GLY A 209 -18.51 7.79 -3.20
CA GLY A 209 -19.70 8.42 -2.64
C GLY A 209 -20.93 8.20 -3.51
N GLY A 210 -21.87 9.15 -3.48
CA GLY A 210 -23.07 9.11 -4.31
C GLY A 210 -22.74 9.34 -5.79
N TYR A 211 -23.53 8.74 -6.68
CA TYR A 211 -23.33 8.90 -8.11
C TYR A 211 -24.63 8.84 -8.92
N GLU A 212 -24.58 9.48 -10.08
CA GLU A 212 -25.57 9.38 -11.15
C GLU A 212 -24.85 8.87 -12.40
N TRP A 213 -25.25 7.71 -12.92
CA TRP A 213 -24.52 7.00 -13.96
C TRP A 213 -25.44 6.51 -15.06
N THR A 214 -25.05 6.72 -16.31
CA THR A 214 -25.84 6.32 -17.49
C THR A 214 -25.22 5.10 -18.14
N GLU A 215 -25.95 4.00 -18.10
CA GLU A 215 -25.61 2.76 -18.79
C GLU A 215 -26.34 2.68 -20.14
N THR A 216 -25.67 2.16 -21.17
CA THR A 216 -26.34 1.79 -22.42
C THR A 216 -26.75 0.31 -22.36
N THR A 217 -28.02 0.05 -22.09
CA THR A 217 -28.56 -1.31 -22.07
C THR A 217 -29.07 -1.75 -23.45
N GLU A 218 -29.37 -3.04 -23.61
CA GLU A 218 -30.05 -3.57 -24.81
C GLU A 218 -31.39 -2.86 -25.13
N ASN A 219 -32.01 -2.23 -24.13
CA ASN A 219 -33.29 -1.53 -24.23
C ASN A 219 -33.16 0.00 -24.35
N GLY A 220 -31.93 0.53 -24.45
CA GLY A 220 -31.63 1.97 -24.49
C GLY A 220 -30.85 2.45 -23.26
N ALA A 221 -30.60 3.75 -23.18
CA ALA A 221 -29.88 4.34 -22.06
C ALA A 221 -30.76 4.37 -20.79
N ALA A 222 -30.21 3.90 -19.67
CA ALA A 222 -30.83 3.96 -18.35
C ALA A 222 -29.90 4.71 -17.39
N THR A 223 -30.47 5.57 -16.55
CA THR A 223 -29.71 6.30 -15.53
C THR A 223 -29.94 5.65 -14.17
N VAL A 224 -28.86 5.26 -13.52
CA VAL A 224 -28.80 4.75 -12.16
C VAL A 224 -28.38 5.88 -11.23
N THR A 225 -29.07 6.02 -10.11
CA THR A 225 -28.71 6.99 -9.07
C THR A 225 -28.53 6.22 -7.76
N VAL A 226 -27.38 6.40 -7.14
CA VAL A 226 -27.08 5.85 -5.81
C VAL A 226 -26.85 7.01 -4.85
N ASP A 227 -27.68 7.06 -3.81
CA ASP A 227 -27.52 7.96 -2.68
C ASP A 227 -26.64 7.30 -1.62
N CYS A 228 -25.55 7.96 -1.24
CA CYS A 228 -24.65 7.53 -0.17
C CYS A 228 -24.81 8.42 1.08
N PRO A 229 -24.38 7.95 2.27
CA PRO A 229 -24.25 8.80 3.45
C PRO A 229 -23.41 10.05 3.15
N SER A 230 -23.64 11.14 3.90
CA SER A 230 -22.86 12.35 3.67
C SER A 230 -21.36 12.09 3.91
N PRO A 231 -20.45 12.81 3.24
CA PRO A 231 -19.01 12.69 3.51
C PRO A 231 -18.64 12.80 4.99
N TRP A 232 -19.37 13.62 5.75
CA TRP A 232 -19.20 13.75 7.19
C TRP A 232 -19.60 12.50 7.96
N GLN A 233 -20.73 11.88 7.62
CA GLN A 233 -21.17 10.63 8.24
C GLN A 233 -20.22 9.48 7.90
N MET A 234 -19.67 9.44 6.68
CA MET A 234 -18.66 8.46 6.30
C MET A 234 -17.39 8.62 7.15
N TYR A 235 -17.00 9.88 7.41
CA TYR A 235 -15.85 10.22 8.25
C TYR A 235 -16.04 9.80 9.71
N GLU A 236 -17.16 10.17 10.34
CA GLU A 236 -17.44 9.85 11.75
C GLU A 236 -17.52 8.35 12.02
N ASN A 237 -17.98 7.58 11.03
CA ASN A 237 -18.05 6.11 11.13
C ASN A 237 -16.69 5.43 10.87
N GLY A 238 -15.63 6.18 10.59
CA GLY A 238 -14.31 5.62 10.28
C GLY A 238 -14.22 4.92 8.93
N ASN A 239 -15.20 5.14 8.04
CA ASN A 239 -15.35 4.44 6.76
C ASN A 239 -14.68 5.19 5.59
N LEU A 240 -13.87 6.22 5.86
CA LEU A 240 -13.17 6.96 4.83
C LEU A 240 -11.74 6.49 4.66
N ARG A 241 -11.42 6.18 3.40
CA ARG A 241 -10.08 5.94 2.90
C ARG A 241 -9.83 6.73 1.61
N PRO A 242 -8.63 7.27 1.40
CA PRO A 242 -7.51 7.31 2.36
C PRO A 242 -7.68 8.37 3.45
N GLN A 243 -6.84 8.25 4.48
CA GLN A 243 -6.54 9.34 5.42
C GLN A 243 -5.21 9.98 5.05
N LEU A 244 -5.27 11.13 4.37
CA LEU A 244 -4.09 11.86 3.92
C LEU A 244 -3.67 12.93 4.92
N THR A 245 -2.42 13.34 4.82
CA THR A 245 -1.91 14.53 5.50
C THR A 245 -1.33 15.47 4.47
N ALA A 246 -1.50 16.77 4.70
CA ALA A 246 -1.00 17.81 3.82
C ALA A 246 -0.48 19.01 4.62
N LEU A 247 0.50 19.71 4.06
CA LEU A 247 0.83 21.05 4.50
C LEU A 247 -0.28 22.04 4.07
N PRO A 248 -0.46 23.15 4.79
CA PRO A 248 -1.33 24.24 4.35
C PRO A 248 -1.03 24.69 2.92
N GLY A 249 -2.03 24.66 2.04
CA GLY A 249 -1.86 24.97 0.62
C GLY A 249 -1.21 23.89 -0.24
N GLU A 250 -0.95 22.70 0.31
CA GLU A 250 -0.49 21.57 -0.48
C GLU A 250 -1.53 21.16 -1.53
N THR A 251 -1.05 20.58 -2.62
CA THR A 251 -1.87 20.27 -3.78
C THR A 251 -1.83 18.79 -4.09
N PHE A 252 -2.98 18.14 -4.07
CA PHE A 252 -3.14 16.76 -4.50
C PHE A 252 -3.51 16.68 -5.97
N SER A 253 -3.05 15.63 -6.65
CA SER A 253 -3.44 15.36 -8.03
C SER A 253 -4.39 14.17 -8.06
N ILE A 254 -5.41 14.19 -8.92
CA ILE A 254 -6.30 13.05 -9.10
C ILE A 254 -6.09 12.49 -10.49
N MET A 255 -5.87 11.18 -10.59
CA MET A 255 -5.81 10.51 -11.88
C MET A 255 -7.24 10.28 -12.37
N LEU A 256 -7.55 10.83 -13.54
CA LEU A 256 -8.88 10.78 -14.12
C LEU A 256 -8.88 9.94 -15.40
N PRO A 257 -9.97 9.20 -15.69
CA PRO A 257 -10.16 8.55 -16.98
C PRO A 257 -10.23 9.58 -18.12
N GLU A 258 -10.06 9.10 -19.35
CA GLU A 258 -10.17 9.96 -20.53
C GLU A 258 -11.50 10.72 -20.58
N ASN A 259 -11.44 11.97 -21.04
CA ASN A 259 -12.60 12.86 -21.18
C ASN A 259 -13.37 13.11 -19.87
N SER A 260 -12.68 13.03 -18.73
CA SER A 260 -13.23 13.30 -17.41
C SER A 260 -12.68 14.62 -16.83
N GLY A 261 -13.32 15.15 -15.79
CA GLY A 261 -12.87 16.37 -15.14
C GLY A 261 -13.45 16.56 -13.74
N ILE A 262 -12.71 17.28 -12.89
CA ILE A 262 -13.21 17.68 -11.57
C ILE A 262 -14.24 18.81 -11.74
N LYS A 263 -15.49 18.53 -11.34
CA LYS A 263 -16.60 19.49 -11.39
C LYS A 263 -16.60 20.41 -10.17
N SER A 264 -16.35 19.84 -8.99
CA SER A 264 -16.23 20.57 -7.73
C SER A 264 -15.40 19.78 -6.73
N ALA A 265 -14.77 20.49 -5.81
CA ALA A 265 -14.13 19.91 -4.64
C ALA A 265 -14.45 20.77 -3.41
N VAL A 266 -14.81 20.13 -2.31
CA VAL A 266 -15.14 20.79 -1.03
C VAL A 266 -14.53 20.01 0.12
N TYR A 267 -14.25 20.69 1.23
CA TYR A 267 -13.97 20.04 2.52
C TYR A 267 -15.05 20.41 3.53
N TYR A 268 -15.34 19.51 4.47
CA TYR A 268 -16.39 19.71 5.47
C TYR A 268 -15.77 19.99 6.84
N THR A 269 -16.27 21.01 7.54
CA THR A 269 -15.88 21.31 8.93
C THR A 269 -16.92 20.84 9.95
N ALA A 270 -18.13 20.51 9.48
CA ALA A 270 -19.22 19.89 10.22
C ALA A 270 -20.17 19.19 9.23
N GLU A 271 -21.14 18.42 9.74
CA GLU A 271 -22.14 17.69 8.92
C GLU A 271 -22.84 18.58 7.88
N ASP A 272 -23.22 19.80 8.29
CA ASP A 272 -23.95 20.77 7.45
C ASP A 272 -23.06 21.94 6.96
N GLU A 273 -21.74 21.88 7.17
CA GLU A 273 -20.82 22.97 6.82
C GLU A 273 -19.71 22.49 5.89
N SER A 274 -19.69 23.03 4.66
CA SER A 274 -18.64 22.77 3.68
C SER A 274 -18.08 24.05 3.06
N HIS A 275 -16.83 23.96 2.63
CA HIS A 275 -16.06 25.06 2.07
C HIS A 275 -15.42 24.62 0.74
N PRO A 276 -15.47 25.45 -0.32
CA PRO A 276 -14.92 25.09 -1.61
C PRO A 276 -13.39 25.07 -1.60
N LEU A 277 -12.81 24.10 -2.31
CA LEU A 277 -11.38 24.00 -2.58
C LEU A 277 -11.05 24.59 -3.96
N GLU A 278 -9.82 25.08 -4.12
CA GLU A 278 -9.33 25.50 -5.44
C GLU A 278 -9.06 24.25 -6.30
N VAL A 279 -9.63 24.24 -7.50
CA VAL A 279 -9.43 23.18 -8.50
C VAL A 279 -8.74 23.76 -9.73
N LYS A 280 -7.59 23.19 -10.10
CA LYS A 280 -6.84 23.61 -11.30
C LYS A 280 -6.09 22.44 -11.93
N ASN A 281 -6.35 22.19 -13.22
CA ASN A 281 -5.70 21.11 -13.98
C ASN A 281 -5.75 19.75 -13.24
N ASN A 282 -6.95 19.37 -12.78
CA ASN A 282 -7.22 18.12 -12.04
C ASN A 282 -6.41 17.95 -10.76
N ARG A 283 -6.02 19.10 -10.20
CA ARG A 283 -5.42 19.20 -8.89
C ARG A 283 -6.31 19.99 -7.95
N ILE A 284 -6.32 19.58 -6.70
CA ILE A 284 -7.05 20.21 -5.61
C ILE A 284 -6.05 20.81 -4.63
N THR A 285 -6.22 22.08 -4.28
CA THR A 285 -5.34 22.76 -3.32
C THR A 285 -6.03 22.85 -1.97
N MET A 286 -5.35 22.33 -0.94
CA MET A 286 -5.82 22.29 0.44
C MET A 286 -5.89 23.70 1.05
N PRO A 287 -6.78 23.92 2.04
CA PRO A 287 -6.88 25.21 2.71
C PRO A 287 -5.58 25.60 3.42
N GLN A 288 -5.42 26.89 3.68
CA GLN A 288 -4.28 27.44 4.43
C GLN A 288 -4.41 27.23 5.95
N ASP A 289 -5.61 26.89 6.41
CA ASP A 289 -5.87 26.62 7.82
C ASP A 289 -5.64 25.14 8.14
N SER A 290 -5.36 24.85 9.41
CA SER A 290 -5.23 23.49 9.90
C SER A 290 -6.63 22.88 10.07
N VAL A 291 -6.93 21.81 9.35
CA VAL A 291 -8.24 21.16 9.31
C VAL A 291 -8.07 19.65 9.28
N ASN A 292 -8.82 18.93 10.13
CA ASN A 292 -9.01 17.49 9.98
C ASN A 292 -10.43 17.30 9.46
N SER A 293 -10.57 16.94 8.20
CA SER A 293 -11.85 17.06 7.50
C SER A 293 -11.97 16.08 6.35
N PRO A 294 -13.18 15.54 6.11
CA PRO A 294 -13.45 14.85 4.86
C PRO A 294 -13.48 15.85 3.71
N VAL A 295 -12.89 15.43 2.60
CA VAL A 295 -12.88 16.11 1.31
C VAL A 295 -13.75 15.31 0.36
N CYS A 296 -14.64 16.00 -0.34
CA CYS A 296 -15.48 15.42 -1.38
C CYS A 296 -15.12 16.06 -2.72
N VAL A 297 -14.81 15.23 -3.70
CA VAL A 297 -14.49 15.61 -5.07
C VAL A 297 -15.55 15.05 -5.99
N THR A 298 -16.35 15.91 -6.58
CA THR A 298 -17.31 15.52 -7.61
C THR A 298 -16.61 15.50 -8.96
N VAL A 299 -16.56 14.33 -9.57
CA VAL A 299 -15.96 14.11 -10.90
C VAL A 299 -17.07 13.91 -11.91
N GLU A 300 -16.94 14.58 -13.05
CA GLU A 300 -17.80 14.39 -14.23
C GLU A 300 -17.04 13.56 -15.25
N MET A 301 -17.68 12.48 -15.71
CA MET A 301 -17.17 11.50 -16.65
C MET A 301 -18.18 11.35 -17.80
N PRO A 302 -17.81 10.77 -18.95
CA PRO A 302 -18.72 10.62 -20.09
C PRO A 302 -20.04 9.90 -19.76
N ALA A 303 -20.00 8.94 -18.85
CA ALA A 303 -21.16 8.16 -18.42
C ALA A 303 -21.96 8.83 -17.30
N GLY A 304 -21.42 9.79 -16.55
CA GLY A 304 -22.13 10.37 -15.41
C GLY A 304 -21.26 11.15 -14.44
N THR A 305 -21.76 11.35 -13.22
CA THR A 305 -21.06 12.06 -12.15
C THR A 305 -20.96 11.19 -10.91
N CYS A 306 -19.81 11.22 -10.24
CA CYS A 306 -19.59 10.52 -8.98
C CYS A 306 -18.87 11.42 -7.98
N ASP A 307 -19.28 11.36 -6.73
CA ASP A 307 -18.55 11.92 -5.61
C ASP A 307 -17.48 10.92 -5.14
N TYR A 308 -16.26 11.40 -4.92
CA TYR A 308 -15.16 10.64 -4.32
C TYR A 308 -14.72 11.32 -3.05
N VAL A 309 -14.63 10.54 -1.98
CA VAL A 309 -14.45 11.05 -0.63
C VAL A 309 -13.19 10.46 -0.02
N PHE A 310 -12.42 11.31 0.64
CA PHE A 310 -11.26 10.92 1.44
C PHE A 310 -11.14 11.88 2.62
N SER A 311 -10.31 11.60 3.62
CA SER A 311 -10.06 12.57 4.70
C SER A 311 -8.67 13.16 4.59
N VAL A 312 -8.54 14.44 4.93
CA VAL A 312 -7.25 15.13 5.00
C VAL A 312 -7.07 15.76 6.37
N GLN A 313 -5.84 15.68 6.86
CA GLN A 313 -5.36 16.48 7.98
C GLN A 313 -4.38 17.53 7.45
N THR A 314 -4.73 18.81 7.53
CA THR A 314 -3.85 19.95 7.21
C THR A 314 -3.36 20.62 8.49
N GLY A 315 -2.13 21.13 8.53
CA GLY A 315 -1.60 21.94 9.64
C GLY A 315 -0.09 22.19 9.62
N GLU A 316 0.42 23.11 10.45
CA GLU A 316 1.87 23.29 10.68
C GLU A 316 2.42 21.99 11.26
N GLU A 317 3.00 21.14 10.40
CA GLU A 317 3.41 19.77 10.76
C GLU A 317 2.37 19.09 11.65
N ALA A 318 1.13 19.04 11.15
CA ALA A 318 0.13 18.21 11.78
C ALA A 318 0.58 16.76 11.62
N ASN A 319 0.95 16.14 12.74
CA ASN A 319 1.28 14.73 12.91
C ASN A 319 0.51 13.87 11.90
N THR A 320 1.24 13.39 10.90
CA THR A 320 0.73 12.58 9.81
C THR A 320 0.27 11.24 10.37
N GLY A 321 -0.97 10.87 10.09
CA GLY A 321 -1.44 9.48 10.18
C GLY A 321 -0.78 8.57 9.13
N ALA A 322 0.01 9.12 8.21
CA ALA A 322 1.05 8.38 7.50
C ALA A 322 2.28 8.29 8.41
N TYR A 323 2.75 7.08 8.75
CA TYR A 323 3.95 6.78 9.55
C TYR A 323 4.71 8.04 10.01
N SER A 324 4.31 8.60 11.16
CA SER A 324 5.06 9.68 11.80
C SER A 324 6.25 9.04 12.51
N PRO A 325 7.51 9.31 12.13
CA PRO A 325 8.66 8.82 12.88
C PRO A 325 8.76 9.42 14.29
N GLU A 326 7.82 10.28 14.70
CA GLU A 326 7.78 10.90 16.03
C GLU A 326 7.21 9.98 17.13
N LEU A 327 6.35 9.02 16.77
CA LEU A 327 5.72 8.08 17.70
C LEU A 327 5.77 6.63 17.16
N PRO A 328 5.63 5.61 18.03
CA PRO A 328 5.52 4.23 17.56
C PRO A 328 4.35 4.05 16.58
N PRO A 329 4.46 3.15 15.59
CA PRO A 329 3.37 2.89 14.63
C PRO A 329 2.17 2.22 15.32
N GLN A 330 0.97 2.43 14.79
CA GLN A 330 -0.19 1.60 15.16
C GLN A 330 0.02 0.18 14.59
N LEU A 331 -0.25 -0.87 15.37
CA LEU A 331 -0.15 -2.25 14.90
C LEU A 331 -1.52 -2.88 14.75
N THR A 332 -1.61 -3.88 13.88
CA THR A 332 -2.82 -4.65 13.61
C THR A 332 -2.60 -6.11 13.96
N ALA A 333 -3.56 -6.70 14.66
CA ALA A 333 -3.67 -8.14 14.89
C ALA A 333 -4.66 -8.74 13.88
N TYR A 334 -4.33 -9.92 13.37
CA TYR A 334 -5.12 -10.68 12.41
C TYR A 334 -5.53 -12.03 13.00
N TYR A 335 -6.80 -12.38 12.82
CA TYR A 335 -7.33 -13.70 13.16
C TYR A 335 -8.44 -14.09 12.19
N GLY A 336 -8.28 -15.24 11.50
CA GLY A 336 -9.14 -15.58 10.37
C GLY A 336 -9.06 -14.53 9.27
N ASP A 337 -10.21 -14.01 8.85
CA ASP A 337 -10.32 -12.88 7.90
C ASP A 337 -10.52 -11.53 8.61
N GLY A 338 -10.40 -11.48 9.94
CA GLY A 338 -10.64 -10.29 10.75
C GLY A 338 -9.37 -9.49 11.07
N GLU A 339 -9.49 -8.16 11.04
CA GLU A 339 -8.43 -7.21 11.36
C GLU A 339 -8.76 -6.39 12.60
N TYR A 340 -7.78 -6.24 13.50
CA TYR A 340 -8.00 -5.68 14.83
C TYR A 340 -6.89 -4.68 15.19
N ALA A 341 -7.20 -3.39 15.14
CA ALA A 341 -6.26 -2.34 15.49
C ALA A 341 -5.90 -2.38 16.98
N MET A 342 -4.62 -2.53 17.30
CA MET A 342 -4.13 -2.68 18.66
C MET A 342 -3.84 -1.32 19.29
N LYS A 343 -4.25 -1.13 20.54
CA LYS A 343 -4.11 0.15 21.22
C LYS A 343 -2.72 0.30 21.84
N GLN A 344 -2.07 1.44 21.64
CA GLN A 344 -0.78 1.77 22.25
C GLN A 344 -0.94 2.21 23.71
N PHE A 345 -0.08 1.73 24.60
CA PHE A 345 -0.13 2.06 26.03
C PHE A 345 1.14 2.67 26.57
N ASN A 346 2.31 2.11 26.27
CA ASN A 346 3.57 2.66 26.77
C ASN A 346 4.61 2.63 25.68
N TYR A 347 5.52 3.59 25.67
CA TYR A 347 6.64 3.55 24.76
C TYR A 347 7.83 4.35 25.25
N LYS A 348 9.00 3.97 24.72
CA LYS A 348 10.17 4.83 24.62
C LYS A 348 10.57 4.86 23.16
N TRP A 349 10.62 6.04 22.55
CA TRP A 349 10.79 6.20 21.12
C TRP A 349 11.81 7.31 20.82
N THR A 350 12.64 7.12 19.81
CA THR A 350 13.60 8.12 19.33
C THR A 350 13.22 8.48 17.91
N SER A 351 12.83 9.73 17.70
CA SER A 351 12.45 10.23 16.39
C SER A 351 13.64 10.39 15.45
N ALA A 352 13.34 10.59 14.17
CA ALA A 352 14.35 10.73 13.12
C ALA A 352 15.28 11.94 13.30
N ASP A 353 14.84 12.99 14.01
CA ASP A 353 15.65 14.16 14.38
C ASP A 353 16.46 13.96 15.69
N GLY A 354 16.33 12.79 16.33
CA GLY A 354 17.05 12.39 17.54
C GLY A 354 16.39 12.82 18.85
N MET A 355 15.13 13.29 18.84
CA MET A 355 14.36 13.59 20.04
C MET A 355 13.85 12.30 20.70
N GLU A 356 14.00 12.18 22.02
CA GLU A 356 13.45 11.05 22.78
C GLU A 356 12.04 11.38 23.30
N TYR A 357 11.08 10.51 22.99
CA TYR A 357 9.72 10.50 23.53
C TYR A 357 9.57 9.32 24.48
N SER A 358 8.90 9.54 25.61
CA SER A 358 8.57 8.45 26.53
C SER A 358 7.28 8.75 27.28
N THR A 359 6.42 7.74 27.43
CA THR A 359 5.19 7.82 28.22
C THR A 359 5.43 7.75 29.73
N ALA A 360 6.69 7.63 30.19
CA ALA A 360 7.07 7.40 31.59
C ALA A 360 6.67 8.50 32.61
N ALA A 361 5.85 9.48 32.23
CA ALA A 361 5.39 10.57 33.09
C ALA A 361 3.88 10.85 33.07
N ALA A 362 3.07 10.12 32.28
CA ALA A 362 1.62 10.26 32.30
C ALA A 362 0.97 9.08 33.03
N ASP A 363 0.00 9.34 33.90
CA ASP A 363 -0.89 8.33 34.51
C ASP A 363 -1.72 7.64 33.40
N MET A 364 -1.06 6.82 32.57
CA MET A 364 -1.75 6.06 31.52
C MET A 364 -2.56 4.95 32.18
N MET A 365 -3.82 4.87 31.78
CA MET A 365 -4.77 3.88 32.26
C MET A 365 -4.20 2.47 31.98
N SER A 366 -4.23 1.58 32.98
CA SER A 366 -3.84 0.17 32.79
C SER A 366 -4.59 -0.44 31.60
N PRO A 367 -3.97 -1.27 30.75
CA PRO A 367 -4.65 -1.98 29.67
C PRO A 367 -5.94 -2.68 30.14
N TRP A 368 -5.92 -3.26 31.34
CA TRP A 368 -7.09 -3.87 31.96
C TRP A 368 -8.26 -2.91 32.18
N ASN A 369 -7.96 -1.68 32.60
CA ASN A 369 -8.98 -0.66 32.85
C ASN A 369 -9.54 -0.06 31.55
N ALA A 370 -8.81 -0.22 30.44
CA ALA A 370 -9.20 0.23 29.11
C ALA A 370 -9.82 -0.89 28.25
N LYS A 371 -10.16 -2.04 28.85
CA LYS A 371 -10.60 -3.25 28.13
C LYS A 371 -11.79 -3.03 27.18
N ASP A 372 -12.73 -2.17 27.56
CA ASP A 372 -13.94 -1.88 26.75
C ASP A 372 -13.62 -0.98 25.53
N GLU A 373 -12.40 -0.44 25.47
CA GLU A 373 -11.89 0.41 24.38
C GLU A 373 -10.86 -0.34 23.51
N LEU A 374 -10.65 -1.64 23.76
CA LEU A 374 -9.72 -2.47 22.99
C LEU A 374 -10.44 -3.13 21.82
N ALA A 375 -9.67 -3.52 20.79
CA ALA A 375 -10.19 -4.42 19.78
C ALA A 375 -10.43 -5.81 20.40
N HIS A 376 -11.61 -6.40 20.16
CA HIS A 376 -11.99 -7.71 20.68
C HIS A 376 -11.89 -8.78 19.58
N ILE A 377 -10.96 -9.72 19.76
CA ILE A 377 -10.72 -10.84 18.87
C ILE A 377 -11.43 -12.07 19.43
N ASN A 378 -12.40 -12.62 18.70
CA ASN A 378 -13.03 -13.89 19.06
C ASN A 378 -12.20 -15.02 18.45
N ALA A 379 -11.36 -15.68 19.26
CA ALA A 379 -10.41 -16.68 18.78
C ALA A 379 -10.63 -18.04 19.46
N GLU A 380 -10.44 -19.14 18.72
CA GLU A 380 -10.43 -20.47 19.31
C GLU A 380 -9.27 -20.60 20.33
N PRO A 381 -9.46 -21.29 21.47
CA PRO A 381 -8.38 -21.53 22.43
C PRO A 381 -7.14 -22.16 21.77
N GLY A 382 -5.96 -21.58 22.00
CA GLY A 382 -4.69 -22.07 21.45
C GLY A 382 -4.48 -21.80 19.94
N SER A 383 -5.39 -21.07 19.29
CA SER A 383 -5.24 -20.69 17.88
C SER A 383 -4.21 -19.56 17.69
N THR A 384 -3.76 -19.36 16.45
CA THR A 384 -2.72 -18.37 16.14
C THR A 384 -3.33 -17.02 15.78
N ILE A 385 -2.90 -15.96 16.46
CA ILE A 385 -3.17 -14.56 16.14
C ILE A 385 -1.90 -13.97 15.56
N THR A 386 -1.97 -13.42 14.34
CA THR A 386 -0.79 -12.87 13.65
C THR A 386 -0.75 -11.37 13.83
N ILE A 387 0.40 -10.81 14.21
CA ILE A 387 0.60 -9.36 14.33
C ILE A 387 1.37 -8.87 13.12
N ASP A 388 0.88 -7.80 12.50
CA ASP A 388 1.64 -7.07 11.49
C ASP A 388 2.82 -6.37 12.16
N LEU A 389 4.03 -6.87 11.95
CA LEU A 389 5.23 -6.31 12.54
C LEU A 389 6.02 -5.54 11.49
N PRO A 390 6.41 -4.27 11.78
CA PRO A 390 7.34 -3.53 10.93
C PRO A 390 8.67 -4.27 10.72
N GLU A 391 9.36 -4.01 9.60
CA GLU A 391 10.68 -4.60 9.36
C GLU A 391 11.66 -4.28 10.49
N ASN A 392 12.51 -5.26 10.83
CA ASN A 392 13.48 -5.17 11.92
C ASN A 392 12.85 -4.93 13.31
N SER A 393 11.56 -5.25 13.47
CA SER A 393 10.89 -5.28 14.75
C SER A 393 10.68 -6.71 15.25
N GLY A 394 10.44 -6.85 16.55
CA GLY A 394 10.15 -8.14 17.14
C GLY A 394 9.35 -7.99 18.42
N ILE A 395 8.41 -8.90 18.64
CA ILE A 395 7.80 -9.09 19.95
C ILE A 395 8.90 -9.59 20.88
N THR A 396 9.13 -8.88 21.98
CA THR A 396 10.11 -9.27 23.01
C THR A 396 9.46 -9.70 24.30
N ASP A 397 8.19 -9.32 24.50
CA ASP A 397 7.37 -9.73 25.62
C ASP A 397 5.91 -9.83 25.18
N ALA A 398 5.19 -10.79 25.73
CA ALA A 398 3.77 -10.97 25.48
C ALA A 398 3.11 -11.60 26.70
N GLU A 399 2.08 -10.94 27.22
CA GLU A 399 1.40 -11.32 28.43
C GLU A 399 -0.11 -11.15 28.26
N TYR A 400 -0.90 -11.88 29.04
CA TYR A 400 -2.34 -11.71 29.12
C TYR A 400 -2.83 -11.67 30.56
N GLN A 401 -3.92 -10.94 30.78
CA GLN A 401 -4.62 -10.85 32.05
C GLN A 401 -6.05 -11.34 31.86
N THR A 402 -6.54 -12.16 32.78
CA THR A 402 -7.97 -12.56 32.86
C THR A 402 -8.67 -11.94 34.06
N SER A 403 -7.90 -11.27 34.94
CA SER A 403 -8.38 -10.40 36.01
C SER A 403 -7.32 -9.31 36.30
N SER A 404 -7.69 -8.26 37.03
CA SER A 404 -6.79 -7.13 37.33
C SER A 404 -5.52 -7.51 38.12
N ASP A 405 -5.52 -8.69 38.74
CA ASP A 405 -4.51 -9.12 39.70
C ASP A 405 -3.71 -10.34 39.19
N GLU A 406 -4.05 -10.88 38.01
CA GLU A 406 -3.44 -12.09 37.44
C GLU A 406 -2.84 -11.80 36.07
N LEU A 407 -1.56 -12.17 35.91
CA LEU A 407 -0.75 -11.94 34.72
C LEU A 407 -0.09 -13.25 34.31
N TRP A 408 -0.23 -13.60 33.04
CA TRP A 408 0.25 -14.84 32.45
C TRP A 408 1.07 -14.53 31.20
N THR A 409 2.09 -15.34 30.91
CA THR A 409 2.89 -15.19 29.69
C THR A 409 2.16 -15.83 28.50
N MET A 410 2.16 -15.15 27.35
CA MET A 410 1.69 -15.69 26.08
C MET A 410 2.85 -16.35 25.33
N GLU A 411 2.58 -17.48 24.65
CA GLU A 411 3.53 -18.03 23.69
C GLU A 411 3.51 -17.21 22.40
N PHE A 412 4.69 -16.93 21.83
CA PHE A 412 4.82 -16.20 20.57
C PHE A 412 6.02 -16.65 19.75
N THR A 413 5.96 -16.45 18.43
CA THR A 413 7.07 -16.68 17.48
C THR A 413 6.94 -15.76 16.28
N ALA A 414 7.95 -14.91 16.04
CA ALA A 414 8.10 -14.11 14.80
C ALA A 414 6.83 -13.34 14.36
N GLY A 415 6.11 -12.73 15.31
CA GLY A 415 4.87 -11.98 15.05
C GLY A 415 3.59 -12.77 15.25
N ALA A 416 3.66 -14.09 15.44
CA ALA A 416 2.50 -14.91 15.80
C ALA A 416 2.38 -15.08 17.31
N LEU A 417 1.18 -14.93 17.85
CA LEU A 417 0.80 -15.17 19.24
C LEU A 417 -0.13 -16.39 19.33
N THR A 418 0.01 -17.18 20.38
CA THR A 418 -0.94 -18.25 20.70
C THR A 418 -2.05 -17.67 21.58
N ALA A 419 -3.30 -17.78 21.14
CA ALA A 419 -4.48 -17.35 21.89
C ALA A 419 -4.56 -18.10 23.23
N PRO A 420 -4.99 -17.45 24.33
CA PRO A 420 -5.08 -18.09 25.65
C PRO A 420 -5.95 -19.37 25.63
N GLU A 421 -5.50 -20.41 26.33
CA GLU A 421 -6.26 -21.67 26.41
C GLU A 421 -7.50 -21.57 27.33
N GLU A 422 -7.53 -20.58 28.22
CA GLU A 422 -8.62 -20.35 29.16
C GLU A 422 -9.82 -19.75 28.41
N CYS A 423 -10.97 -20.45 28.36
CA CYS A 423 -12.22 -19.99 27.74
C CYS A 423 -12.84 -18.75 28.44
N THR A 424 -12.18 -17.60 28.36
CA THR A 424 -12.58 -16.35 28.98
C THR A 424 -12.12 -15.16 28.14
N GLU A 425 -12.66 -13.98 28.43
CA GLU A 425 -12.10 -12.73 27.95
C GLU A 425 -10.77 -12.47 28.66
N ALA A 426 -9.73 -12.21 27.88
CA ALA A 426 -8.38 -11.88 28.31
C ALA A 426 -7.92 -10.56 27.68
N VAL A 427 -7.25 -9.70 28.44
CA VAL A 427 -6.55 -8.53 27.92
C VAL A 427 -5.11 -8.91 27.64
N CYS A 428 -4.75 -8.97 26.37
CA CYS A 428 -3.42 -9.29 25.89
C CYS A 428 -2.61 -8.00 25.76
N THR A 429 -1.37 -8.02 26.22
CA THR A 429 -0.39 -6.93 26.08
C THR A 429 0.89 -7.50 25.48
N ILE A 430 1.41 -6.86 24.43
CA ILE A 430 2.69 -7.23 23.83
C ILE A 430 3.64 -6.04 23.83
N ARG A 431 4.92 -6.31 24.04
CA ARG A 431 6.00 -5.35 23.80
C ARG A 431 6.66 -5.65 22.47
N VAL A 432 6.70 -4.66 21.61
CA VAL A 432 7.41 -4.71 20.33
C VAL A 432 8.63 -3.80 20.40
N GLU A 433 9.82 -4.38 20.20
CA GLU A 433 11.05 -3.64 19.98
C GLU A 433 11.23 -3.31 18.50
N MET A 434 11.65 -2.09 18.22
CA MET A 434 11.89 -1.51 16.90
C MET A 434 13.24 -0.76 16.91
N PRO A 435 13.82 -0.47 15.74
CA PRO A 435 15.11 0.26 15.67
C PRO A 435 15.10 1.61 16.40
N GLN A 436 13.95 2.27 16.46
CA GLN A 436 13.75 3.59 17.07
C GLN A 436 13.45 3.52 18.57
N GLY A 437 13.06 2.36 19.11
CA GLY A 437 12.57 2.26 20.47
C GLY A 437 11.69 1.03 20.72
N TRP A 438 10.83 1.10 21.73
CA TRP A 438 9.86 0.04 22.03
C TRP A 438 8.49 0.61 22.33
N CYS A 439 7.44 -0.16 22.05
CA CYS A 439 6.07 0.16 22.40
C CYS A 439 5.29 -1.07 22.90
N ASP A 440 4.47 -0.85 23.93
CA ASP A 440 3.51 -1.80 24.48
C ASP A 440 2.15 -1.56 23.82
N TYR A 441 1.58 -2.62 23.27
CA TYR A 441 0.29 -2.65 22.60
C TYR A 441 -0.65 -3.58 23.34
N ALA A 442 -1.95 -3.26 23.39
CA ALA A 442 -2.95 -4.14 23.97
C ALA A 442 -4.19 -4.33 23.10
N PHE A 443 -4.81 -5.49 23.26
CA PHE A 443 -6.04 -5.93 22.62
C PHE A 443 -6.75 -6.95 23.53
N ALA A 444 -8.03 -7.18 23.31
CA ALA A 444 -8.78 -8.19 24.04
C ALA A 444 -8.97 -9.44 23.18
N VAL A 445 -8.80 -10.62 23.77
CA VAL A 445 -9.10 -11.90 23.14
C VAL A 445 -10.21 -12.57 23.94
N ASN A 446 -11.28 -12.95 23.26
CA ASN A 446 -12.33 -13.78 23.82
C ASN A 446 -12.23 -15.18 23.23
N THR A 447 -11.93 -16.15 24.08
CA THR A 447 -11.85 -17.57 23.72
C THR A 447 -13.00 -18.40 24.32
N GLY A 448 -14.01 -17.72 24.89
CA GLY A 448 -15.26 -18.33 25.33
C GLY A 448 -16.17 -18.68 24.14
N ASP A 449 -17.02 -19.71 24.32
CA ASP A 449 -17.85 -20.39 23.30
C ASP A 449 -18.15 -19.58 22.03
N VAL A 450 -17.30 -19.76 21.01
CA VAL A 450 -17.52 -19.30 19.64
C VAL A 450 -18.57 -20.22 19.00
N GLY A 451 -19.84 -20.04 19.38
CA GLY A 451 -21.01 -20.63 18.72
C GLY A 451 -21.67 -21.84 19.41
N GLU A 452 -22.63 -21.59 20.30
CA GLU A 452 -23.94 -22.22 20.15
C GLU A 452 -24.87 -21.19 19.51
N GLU A 453 -25.32 -21.45 18.27
CA GLU A 453 -26.48 -20.80 17.70
C GLU A 453 -27.64 -20.90 18.70
N ILE A 454 -28.07 -19.76 19.27
CA ILE A 454 -29.39 -19.68 19.89
C ILE A 454 -30.39 -19.62 18.72
N MET A 455 -30.86 -20.80 18.30
CA MET A 455 -32.16 -20.90 17.64
C MET A 455 -33.24 -20.49 18.65
N GLU A 456 -33.77 -19.27 18.53
CA GLU A 456 -35.17 -18.94 18.85
C GLU A 456 -35.80 -18.06 17.78
#